data_AF-A0A2N5K975-F1
#
_entry.id   AF-A0A2N5K975-F1
#
_cell.length_a   1.000
_cell.length_b   1.000
_cell.length_c   1.000
_cell.angle_alpha   90.00
_cell.angle_beta   90.00
_cell.angle_gamma   90.00
#
_symmetry.space_group_name_H-M   'P 1'
#
loop_
_entity.id
_entity.type
_entity.pdbx_description
1 polymer ?
#
loop_
_entity_poly.entity_id
_entity_poly.type
_entity_poly.pdbx_seq_one_letter_code
_entity_poly.pdbx_strand_id
1 'polypeptide(L)'
;MTIISEIGTDMTKWPTVKHFCSWLGLASRNDISGGKVLRSRTLKNVNRATQAFRQAAQSVARSDSAFGAYFRRMRAKLGPQQATVATAHKIARVVYHVLKQHEPFEATTAVEYDRQCRERELKYLQRKAAKLGFALAPNPQPTPTG
;
A
#
# COMPACT_ATOMS: atom_id res chain seq x y z
N MET A 1 7.39 10.94 18.88
CA MET A 1 7.72 9.54 19.24
C MET A 1 6.45 8.80 19.68
N THR A 2 5.44 8.66 18.81
CA THR A 2 4.12 8.12 19.20
C THR A 2 3.89 6.68 18.73
N ILE A 3 4.53 6.26 17.61
CA ILE A 3 4.30 4.91 17.07
C ILE A 3 4.92 3.87 18.00
N ILE A 4 6.25 3.92 18.22
CA ILE A 4 6.97 2.91 19.02
C ILE A 4 6.46 2.85 20.47
N SER A 5 6.07 3.98 21.06
CA SER A 5 5.50 4.01 22.41
C SER A 5 4.16 3.27 22.52
N GLU A 6 3.37 3.24 21.45
CA GLU A 6 2.04 2.62 21.43
C GLU A 6 2.10 1.16 20.96
N ILE A 7 2.96 0.84 19.98
CA ILE A 7 3.06 -0.52 19.42
C ILE A 7 4.12 -1.40 20.09
N GLY A 8 5.12 -0.79 20.73
CA GLY A 8 6.33 -1.47 21.20
C GLY A 8 7.26 -1.93 20.08
N THR A 9 8.36 -2.57 20.43
CA THR A 9 9.27 -3.22 19.47
C THR A 9 8.97 -4.70 19.27
N ASP A 10 8.28 -5.32 20.25
CA ASP A 10 7.89 -6.72 20.20
C ASP A 10 6.64 -6.92 19.32
N MET A 11 6.86 -7.47 18.12
CA MET A 11 5.81 -7.79 17.15
C MET A 11 5.16 -9.18 17.36
N THR A 12 5.60 -9.97 18.35
CA THR A 12 5.02 -11.32 18.62
C THR A 12 3.54 -11.26 19.01
N LYS A 13 3.11 -10.12 19.58
CA LYS A 13 1.70 -9.78 19.88
C LYS A 13 0.78 -9.90 18.66
N TRP A 14 1.32 -9.73 17.45
CA TRP A 14 0.60 -9.92 16.20
C TRP A 14 1.29 -11.01 15.37
N PRO A 15 0.72 -12.23 15.30
CA PRO A 15 1.34 -13.35 14.58
C PRO A 15 1.63 -13.03 13.11
N THR A 16 0.77 -12.23 12.48
CA THR A 16 0.94 -11.78 11.09
C THR A 16 0.70 -10.29 10.95
N VAL A 17 1.28 -9.71 9.89
CA VAL A 17 1.07 -8.31 9.51
C VAL A 17 -0.42 -7.95 9.33
N LYS A 18 -1.26 -8.92 8.94
CA LYS A 18 -2.71 -8.71 8.82
C LYS A 18 -3.36 -8.43 10.17
N HIS A 19 -2.94 -9.14 11.22
CA HIS A 19 -3.43 -8.89 12.59
C HIS A 19 -3.02 -7.50 13.06
N PHE A 20 -1.77 -7.10 12.80
CA PHE A 20 -1.27 -5.76 13.13
C PHE A 20 -2.07 -4.65 12.43
N CYS A 21 -2.24 -4.75 11.11
CA CYS A 21 -3.00 -3.77 10.34
C CYS A 21 -4.51 -3.74 10.67
N SER A 22 -5.08 -4.88 11.07
CA SER A 22 -6.46 -4.99 11.56
C SER A 22 -6.62 -4.29 12.91
N TRP A 23 -5.69 -4.51 13.84
CA TRP A 23 -5.64 -3.84 15.14
C TRP A 23 -5.52 -2.32 15.01
N LEU A 24 -4.70 -1.84 14.08
CA LEU A 24 -4.62 -0.40 13.73
C LEU A 24 -5.90 0.13 13.06
N GLY A 25 -6.85 -0.70 12.65
CA GLY A 25 -8.01 -0.26 11.87
C GLY A 25 -7.63 0.35 10.52
N LEU A 26 -6.47 -0.02 9.96
CA LEU A 26 -5.99 0.40 8.63
C LEU A 26 -6.37 -0.59 7.53
N ALA A 27 -6.73 -1.82 7.91
CA ALA A 27 -7.33 -2.78 7.00
C ALA A 27 -8.81 -2.43 6.74
N SER A 28 -9.27 -2.61 5.49
CA SER A 28 -10.70 -2.52 5.16
C SER A 28 -11.46 -3.60 5.91
N ARG A 29 -12.37 -3.20 6.81
CA ARG A 29 -13.32 -4.14 7.41
C ARG A 29 -14.46 -4.32 6.44
N ASN A 30 -14.46 -5.47 5.76
CA ASN A 30 -15.59 -5.94 4.96
C ASN A 30 -16.32 -6.97 5.82
N ASP A 31 -17.47 -6.61 6.39
CA ASP A 31 -18.37 -7.57 6.99
C ASP A 31 -19.03 -8.34 5.84
N ILE A 32 -18.71 -9.62 5.69
CA ILE A 32 -19.20 -10.48 4.59
C ILE A 32 -20.08 -11.58 5.21
N SER A 33 -21.30 -11.73 4.72
CA SER A 33 -22.19 -12.85 5.05
C SER A 33 -22.78 -13.43 3.77
N GLY A 34 -22.85 -14.76 3.68
CA GLY A 34 -23.39 -15.46 2.51
C GLY A 34 -22.69 -15.08 1.18
N GLY A 35 -21.39 -14.72 1.22
CA GLY A 35 -20.63 -14.31 0.04
C GLY A 35 -20.86 -12.85 -0.42
N LYS A 36 -21.69 -12.07 0.29
CA LYS A 36 -21.94 -10.66 -0.01
C LYS A 36 -21.33 -9.74 1.06
N VAL A 37 -20.69 -8.65 0.63
CA VAL A 37 -20.21 -7.59 1.54
C VAL A 37 -21.43 -6.86 2.09
N LEU A 38 -21.76 -7.10 3.36
CA LEU A 38 -22.82 -6.44 4.10
C LEU A 38 -22.46 -4.99 4.40
N ARG A 39 -21.22 -4.75 4.86
CA ARG A 39 -20.70 -3.41 5.20
C ARG A 39 -19.21 -3.32 4.95
N SER A 40 -18.75 -2.25 4.31
CA SER A 40 -17.33 -1.90 4.20
C SER A 40 -17.10 -0.55 4.88
N ARG A 41 -16.49 -0.53 6.07
CA ARG A 41 -16.16 0.73 6.76
C ARG A 41 -14.88 0.59 7.58
N THR A 42 -14.02 1.60 7.53
CA THR A 42 -12.88 1.73 8.45
C THR A 42 -13.40 1.89 9.87
N LEU A 43 -12.93 1.05 10.81
CA LEU A 43 -13.30 1.14 12.22
C LEU A 43 -13.03 2.55 12.78
N LYS A 44 -13.94 3.09 13.61
CA LYS A 44 -13.66 4.25 14.45
C LYS A 44 -12.78 3.82 15.63
N ASN A 45 -11.52 3.45 15.34
CA ASN A 45 -10.55 3.16 16.38
C ASN A 45 -9.83 4.46 16.77
N VAL A 46 -9.92 4.86 18.04
CA VAL A 46 -9.20 6.00 18.63
C VAL A 46 -7.77 5.57 19.00
N ASN A 47 -7.10 4.88 18.08
CA ASN A 47 -5.75 4.40 18.31
C ASN A 47 -4.75 5.50 17.89
N ARG A 48 -3.95 5.98 18.84
CA ARG A 48 -2.94 7.03 18.63
C ARG A 48 -1.89 6.60 17.60
N ALA A 49 -1.52 5.32 17.57
CA ALA A 49 -0.63 4.78 16.54
C ALA A 49 -1.25 4.92 15.14
N THR A 50 -2.55 4.66 14.99
CA THR A 50 -3.26 4.83 13.71
C THR A 50 -3.24 6.27 13.23
N GLN A 51 -3.46 7.22 14.14
CA GLN A 51 -3.38 8.64 13.81
C GLN A 51 -1.96 9.02 13.37
N ALA A 52 -0.95 8.54 14.09
CA ALA A 52 0.45 8.78 13.73
C ALA A 52 0.80 8.19 12.34
N PHE A 53 0.32 7.00 11.99
CA PHE A 53 0.50 6.44 10.65
C PHE A 53 -0.21 7.25 9.56
N ARG A 54 -1.40 7.81 9.85
CA ARG A 54 -2.10 8.70 8.91
C ARG A 54 -1.36 10.03 8.74
N GLN A 55 -0.80 10.59 9.81
CA GLN A 55 0.03 11.79 9.73
C GLN A 55 1.31 11.51 8.92
N ALA A 56 1.97 10.37 9.14
CA ALA A 56 3.11 9.94 8.34
C ALA A 56 2.74 9.76 6.86
N ALA A 57 1.57 9.20 6.56
CA ALA A 57 1.07 9.08 5.19
C ALA A 57 0.84 10.44 4.52
N GLN A 58 0.39 11.45 5.28
CA GLN A 58 0.20 12.81 4.78
C GLN A 58 1.53 13.54 4.58
N SER A 59 2.52 13.34 5.46
CA SER A 59 3.83 13.98 5.32
C SER A 59 4.59 13.50 4.08
N VAL A 60 4.46 12.22 3.72
CA VAL A 60 5.10 11.66 2.52
C VAL A 60 4.38 12.01 1.22
N ALA A 61 3.18 12.61 1.26
CA ALA A 61 2.35 12.87 0.08
C ALA A 61 3.07 13.72 -1.00
N ARG A 62 3.92 14.66 -0.57
CA ARG A 62 4.73 15.53 -1.43
C ARG A 62 6.19 15.09 -1.56
N SER A 63 6.59 14.00 -0.90
CA SER A 63 7.97 13.50 -0.96
C SER A 63 8.27 12.80 -2.29
N ASP A 64 9.54 12.85 -2.69
CA ASP A 64 10.07 12.07 -3.80
C ASP A 64 10.53 10.68 -3.34
N SER A 65 9.57 9.88 -2.87
CA SER A 65 9.82 8.53 -2.37
C SER A 65 8.80 7.55 -2.94
N ALA A 66 9.09 6.25 -2.84
CA ALA A 66 8.13 5.19 -3.18
C ALA A 66 6.77 5.32 -2.45
N PHE A 67 6.75 5.86 -1.23
CA PHE A 67 5.50 6.13 -0.50
C PHE A 67 4.77 7.34 -1.08
N GLY A 68 5.49 8.40 -1.44
CA GLY A 68 4.91 9.58 -2.11
C GLY A 68 4.31 9.23 -3.46
N ALA A 69 5.03 8.48 -4.29
CA ALA A 69 4.53 7.98 -5.58
C ALA A 69 3.27 7.13 -5.41
N TYR A 70 3.29 6.20 -4.44
CA TYR A 70 2.11 5.40 -4.10
C TYR A 70 0.92 6.25 -3.65
N PHE A 71 1.14 7.25 -2.78
CA PHE A 71 0.08 8.15 -2.32
C PHE A 71 -0.55 8.90 -3.48
N ARG A 72 0.25 9.50 -4.37
CA ARG A 72 -0.24 10.24 -5.55
C ARG A 72 -1.07 9.36 -6.47
N ARG A 73 -0.59 8.16 -6.78
CA ARG A 73 -1.32 7.17 -7.57
C ARG A 73 -2.65 6.78 -6.92
N MET A 74 -2.64 6.56 -5.60
CA MET A 74 -3.86 6.15 -4.89
C MET A 74 -4.86 7.30 -4.74
N ARG A 75 -4.38 8.53 -4.61
CA ARG A 75 -5.21 9.73 -4.60
C ARG A 75 -5.94 9.91 -5.92
N ALA A 76 -5.26 9.70 -7.05
CA ALA A 76 -5.89 9.75 -8.37
C ALA A 76 -6.96 8.66 -8.55
N LYS A 77 -6.75 7.47 -7.98
CA LYS A 77 -7.66 6.32 -8.14
C LYS A 77 -8.85 6.29 -7.18
N LEU A 78 -8.65 6.67 -5.91
CA LEU A 78 -9.61 6.44 -4.81
C LEU A 78 -10.03 7.72 -4.08
N GLY A 79 -9.41 8.87 -4.41
CA GLY A 79 -9.59 10.11 -3.68
C GLY A 79 -8.69 10.25 -2.44
N PRO A 80 -8.61 11.45 -1.84
CA PRO A 80 -7.59 11.81 -0.85
C PRO A 80 -7.72 11.06 0.48
N GLN A 81 -8.93 10.84 0.98
CA GLN A 81 -9.15 10.18 2.27
C GLN A 81 -8.73 8.70 2.21
N GLN A 82 -9.17 7.98 1.17
CA GLN A 82 -8.82 6.58 0.95
C GLN A 82 -7.32 6.42 0.66
N ALA A 83 -6.71 7.35 -0.08
CA ALA A 83 -5.27 7.34 -0.34
C ALA A 83 -4.44 7.47 0.94
N THR A 84 -4.89 8.30 1.89
CA THR A 84 -4.23 8.43 3.20
C THR A 84 -4.28 7.11 3.97
N VAL A 85 -5.43 6.45 4.01
CA VAL A 85 -5.59 5.16 4.70
C VAL A 85 -4.76 4.07 4.01
N ALA A 86 -4.80 3.98 2.69
CA ALA A 86 -4.02 3.00 1.92
C ALA A 86 -2.50 3.19 2.12
N THR A 87 -2.04 4.43 2.13
CA THR A 87 -0.62 4.76 2.35
C THR A 87 -0.20 4.48 3.79
N ALA A 88 -1.02 4.84 4.77
CA ALA A 88 -0.80 4.49 6.17
C ALA A 88 -0.72 2.97 6.35
N HIS A 89 -1.61 2.22 5.70
CA HIS A 89 -1.56 0.75 5.69
C HIS A 89 -0.25 0.23 5.09
N LYS A 90 0.21 0.79 3.97
CA LYS A 90 1.48 0.40 3.35
C LYS A 90 2.68 0.69 4.27
N ILE A 91 2.72 1.86 4.92
CA ILE A 91 3.76 2.23 5.88
C ILE A 91 3.73 1.28 7.09
N ALA A 92 2.55 0.99 7.65
CA ALA A 92 2.40 0.09 8.79
C ALA A 92 2.92 -1.31 8.49
N ARG A 93 2.70 -1.83 7.28
CA ARG A 93 3.27 -3.12 6.86
C ARG A 93 4.79 -3.10 6.87
N VAL A 94 5.41 -2.05 6.34
CA VAL A 94 6.87 -1.91 6.34
C VAL A 94 7.40 -1.86 7.77
N VAL A 95 6.80 -1.03 8.63
CA VAL A 95 7.19 -0.94 10.05
C VAL A 95 7.11 -2.30 10.75
N TYR A 96 6.04 -3.07 10.52
CA TYR A 96 5.91 -4.42 11.09
C TYR A 96 7.05 -5.35 10.65
N HIS A 97 7.42 -5.33 9.36
CA HIS A 97 8.49 -6.18 8.84
C HIS A 97 9.86 -5.76 9.38
N VAL A 98 10.15 -4.45 9.38
CA VAL A 98 11.39 -3.91 9.96
C VAL A 98 11.52 -4.29 11.42
N LEU A 99 10.46 -4.15 12.22
CA LEU A 99 10.49 -4.50 13.65
C LEU A 99 10.54 -6.01 13.90
N LYS A 100 9.90 -6.83 13.06
CA LYS A 100 9.87 -8.29 13.23
C LYS A 100 11.14 -8.98 12.75
N GLN A 101 11.74 -8.50 11.66
CA GLN A 101 12.90 -9.11 11.01
C GLN A 101 14.21 -8.41 11.38
N HIS A 102 14.14 -7.24 12.02
CA HIS A 102 15.29 -6.38 12.32
C HIS A 102 16.11 -5.99 11.09
N GLU A 103 15.50 -6.04 9.91
CA GLU A 103 16.11 -5.65 8.64
C GLU A 103 15.71 -4.21 8.30
N PRO A 104 16.67 -3.34 7.94
CA PRO A 104 16.36 -1.97 7.58
C PRO A 104 15.52 -1.89 6.30
N PHE A 105 14.61 -0.92 6.25
CA PHE A 105 13.87 -0.64 5.02
C PHE A 105 14.77 0.11 4.04
N GLU A 106 15.07 -0.51 2.89
CA GLU A 106 15.73 0.17 1.79
C GLU A 106 14.77 1.13 1.08
N ALA A 107 15.04 2.42 1.19
CA ALA A 107 14.22 3.46 0.59
C ALA A 107 14.41 3.48 -0.94
N THR A 108 13.42 2.95 -1.65
CA THR A 108 13.33 3.06 -3.12
C THR A 108 12.86 4.46 -3.53
N THR A 109 13.43 4.98 -4.62
CA THR A 109 13.02 6.26 -5.20
C THR A 109 11.63 6.19 -5.84
N ALA A 110 11.00 7.33 -6.11
CA ALA A 110 9.70 7.36 -6.80
C ALA A 110 9.78 6.74 -8.21
N VAL A 111 10.85 7.02 -8.95
CA VAL A 111 11.07 6.54 -10.33
C VAL A 111 11.18 5.01 -10.37
N GLU A 112 11.99 4.43 -9.49
CA GLU A 112 12.14 2.97 -9.38
C GLU A 112 10.82 2.31 -8.97
N TYR A 113 10.08 2.93 -8.07
CA TYR A 113 8.76 2.43 -7.66
C TYR A 113 7.77 2.39 -8.84
N ASP A 114 7.73 3.45 -9.66
CA ASP A 114 6.85 3.52 -10.83
C ASP A 114 7.27 2.51 -11.90
N ARG A 115 8.58 2.32 -12.11
CA ARG A 115 9.13 1.26 -12.98
C ARG A 115 8.67 -0.13 -12.53
N GLN A 116 8.81 -0.46 -11.25
CA GLN A 116 8.36 -1.75 -10.71
C GLN A 116 6.84 -1.94 -10.85
N CYS A 117 6.04 -0.87 -10.68
CA CYS A 117 4.60 -0.94 -10.88
C CYS A 117 4.26 -1.28 -12.33
N ARG A 118 4.90 -0.61 -13.29
CA ARG A 118 4.73 -0.86 -14.72
C ARG A 118 5.12 -2.29 -15.09
N GLU A 119 6.25 -2.78 -14.58
CA GLU A 119 6.69 -4.17 -14.83
C GLU A 119 5.69 -5.20 -14.29
N ARG A 120 5.10 -4.96 -13.10
CA ARG A 120 4.06 -5.84 -12.54
C ARG A 120 2.79 -5.83 -13.37
N GLU A 121 2.40 -4.66 -13.88
CA GLU A 121 1.24 -4.52 -14.77
C GLU A 121 1.46 -5.25 -16.09
N LEU A 122 2.63 -5.11 -16.70
CA LEU A 122 3.00 -5.85 -17.92
C LEU A 122 2.97 -7.37 -17.69
N LYS A 123 3.57 -7.86 -16.58
CA LYS A 123 3.52 -9.29 -16.23
C LYS A 123 2.09 -9.79 -16.01
N TYR A 124 1.24 -8.99 -15.38
CA TYR A 124 -0.18 -9.33 -15.23
C TYR A 124 -0.90 -9.42 -16.58
N LEU A 125 -0.70 -8.42 -17.45
CA LEU A 125 -1.30 -8.38 -18.79
C LEU A 125 -0.84 -9.56 -19.65
N GLN A 126 0.45 -9.89 -19.64
CA GLN A 126 1.01 -11.07 -20.32
C GLN A 126 0.33 -12.35 -19.85
N ARG A 127 0.21 -12.57 -18.53
CA ARG A 127 -0.45 -13.76 -17.98
C ARG A 127 -1.94 -13.81 -18.33
N LYS A 128 -2.63 -12.67 -18.32
CA LYS A 128 -4.04 -12.58 -18.67
C LYS A 128 -4.27 -12.87 -20.15
N ALA A 129 -3.43 -12.33 -21.03
CA ALA A 129 -3.46 -12.59 -22.46
C ALA A 129 -3.22 -14.08 -22.73
N ALA A 130 -2.18 -14.66 -22.15
CA ALA A 130 -1.86 -16.08 -22.30
C ALA A 130 -3.03 -16.99 -21.87
N LYS A 131 -3.70 -16.65 -20.76
CA LYS A 131 -4.89 -17.39 -20.29
C LYS A 131 -6.06 -17.35 -21.29
N LEU A 132 -6.13 -16.32 -22.11
CA LEU A 132 -7.17 -16.13 -23.14
C LEU A 132 -6.71 -16.61 -24.53
N GLY A 133 -5.51 -17.19 -24.66
CA GLY A 133 -4.96 -17.63 -25.95
C GLY A 133 -4.34 -16.50 -26.79
N PHE A 134 -4.08 -15.33 -26.21
CA PHE A 134 -3.47 -14.18 -26.88
C PHE A 134 -2.04 -13.92 -26.37
N ALA A 135 -1.22 -13.25 -27.18
CA ALA A 135 0.11 -12.76 -26.79
C ALA A 135 0.12 -11.23 -26.73
N LEU A 136 0.82 -10.66 -25.75
CA LEU A 136 1.01 -9.21 -25.64
C LEU A 136 2.13 -8.77 -26.59
N ALA A 137 1.78 -8.03 -27.64
CA ALA A 137 2.75 -7.39 -28.52
C ALA A 137 2.92 -5.90 -28.15
N PRO A 138 4.15 -5.35 -28.15
CA PRO A 138 4.35 -3.92 -28.05
C PRO A 138 3.71 -3.23 -29.27
N ASN A 139 2.99 -2.14 -29.04
CA ASN A 139 2.45 -1.36 -30.14
C ASN A 139 3.61 -0.69 -30.89
N PRO A 140 3.76 -0.85 -32.22
CA PRO A 140 4.69 -0.04 -32.99
C PRO A 140 4.21 1.41 -32.96
N GLN A 141 4.76 2.24 -32.07
CA GLN A 141 4.54 3.68 -32.12
C GLN A 141 5.39 4.29 -33.24
N PRO A 142 4.88 5.30 -33.97
CA PRO A 142 5.59 5.90 -35.09
C PRO A 142 6.86 6.61 -34.62
N THR A 143 7.94 6.38 -35.36
CA THR A 143 9.23 7.09 -35.25
C THR A 143 8.97 8.60 -35.25
N PRO A 144 9.53 9.39 -34.32
CA PRO A 144 9.41 10.84 -34.38
C PRO A 144 10.15 11.33 -35.63
N THR A 145 9.40 11.76 -36.65
CA THR A 145 9.94 12.55 -37.76
C THR A 145 10.41 13.89 -37.18
N GLY A 146 11.69 14.19 -37.38
CA GLY A 146 12.38 15.37 -36.85
C GLY A 146 11.92 16.69 -37.44
#